data_AF-A0A7W5J1V4-F1
#
_entry.id   AF-A0A7W5J1V4-F1
#
_cell.length_a   1.000
_cell.length_b   1.000
_cell.length_c   1.000
_cell.angle_alpha   90.00
_cell.angle_beta   90.00
_cell.angle_gamma   90.00
#
_symmetry.space_group_name_H-M   'P 1'
#
loop_
_entity.id
_entity.type
_entity.pdbx_description
1 polymer ?
#
loop_
_entity_poly.entity_id
_entity_poly.type
_entity_poly.pdbx_seq_one_letter_code
_entity_poly.pdbx_strand_id
1 'polypeptide(L)'
;MAFDIGIGKCRSITNDTVDVWVDSSVVRRILPDVAWKQAGISVLRIPQTVCSTVRPLVVGEEVFLGSDALNAKSFGQLDFHGTGDFSRVGLGKLVPVLDESQPPPPSRKNSWR
;
A
#
# COMPACT_ATOMS: atom_id res chain seq x y z
N MET A 1 -6.86 -3.50 15.23
CA MET A 1 -5.50 -4.07 15.41
C MET A 1 -4.61 -3.36 14.40
N ALA A 2 -3.69 -2.50 14.84
CA ALA A 2 -2.81 -1.78 13.93
C ALA A 2 -1.66 -2.68 13.50
N PHE A 3 -1.40 -2.78 12.20
CA PHE A 3 -0.29 -3.56 11.65
C PHE A 3 0.48 -2.73 10.64
N ASP A 4 1.75 -3.08 10.51
CA ASP A 4 2.67 -2.45 9.57
C ASP A 4 2.56 -3.12 8.19
N ILE A 5 2.46 -2.32 7.14
CA ILE A 5 2.42 -2.79 5.76
C ILE A 5 3.75 -2.43 5.11
N GLY A 6 4.60 -3.43 4.89
CA GLY A 6 5.82 -3.28 4.11
C GLY A 6 5.48 -2.97 2.65
N ILE A 7 5.95 -1.82 2.16
CA ILE A 7 5.69 -1.39 0.78
C ILE A 7 6.91 -1.48 -0.14
N GLY A 8 8.10 -1.61 0.44
CA GLY A 8 9.35 -1.75 -0.32
C GLY A 8 10.45 -0.88 0.27
N LYS A 9 11.46 -0.55 -0.52
CA LYS A 9 12.72 0.01 -0.03
C LYS A 9 12.74 1.53 -0.08
N CYS A 10 13.14 2.18 1.00
CA CYS A 10 13.24 3.64 1.05
C CYS A 10 14.31 4.12 0.05
N ARG A 11 13.90 4.97 -0.90
CA ARG A 11 14.78 5.62 -1.86
C ARG A 11 15.35 6.90 -1.28
N SER A 12 14.48 7.75 -0.73
CA SER A 12 14.84 9.05 -0.21
C SER A 12 13.76 9.56 0.75
N ILE A 13 14.15 10.37 1.72
CA ILE A 13 13.25 11.01 2.68
C ILE A 13 13.38 12.52 2.47
N THR A 14 12.28 13.17 2.12
CA THR A 14 12.23 14.60 1.81
C THR A 14 11.24 15.29 2.75
N ASN A 15 11.73 15.82 3.87
CA ASN A 15 11.00 16.54 4.94
C ASN A 15 9.61 15.97 5.33
N ASP A 16 8.59 16.13 4.48
CA ASP A 16 7.21 15.68 4.70
C ASP A 16 6.81 14.44 3.87
N THR A 17 7.65 14.02 2.92
CA THR A 17 7.36 12.90 2.01
C THR A 17 8.52 11.91 1.92
N VAL A 18 8.20 10.64 1.68
CA VAL A 18 9.15 9.55 1.51
C VAL A 18 8.97 8.97 0.12
N ASP A 19 10.06 8.90 -0.63
CA ASP A 19 10.13 8.17 -1.90
C ASP A 19 10.55 6.72 -1.61
N VAL A 20 9.75 5.77 -2.06
CA VAL A 20 9.94 4.34 -1.80
C VAL A 20 9.92 3.57 -3.11
N TRP A 21 10.90 2.70 -3.31
CA TRP A 21 10.87 1.72 -4.39
C TRP A 21 9.87 0.64 -4.03
N VAL A 22 8.77 0.59 -4.77
CA VAL A 22 7.69 -0.34 -4.49
C VAL A 22 7.84 -1.61 -5.28
N ASP A 23 7.50 -2.72 -4.62
CA ASP A 23 7.49 -4.02 -5.25
C ASP A 23 6.22 -4.23 -6.10
N SER A 24 6.30 -5.27 -6.91
CA SER A 24 5.25 -5.78 -7.79
C SER A 24 3.90 -5.93 -7.15
N SER A 25 3.90 -6.52 -5.97
CA SER A 25 2.72 -6.76 -5.17
C SER A 25 2.00 -5.47 -4.78
N VAL A 26 2.75 -4.39 -4.55
CA VAL A 26 2.22 -3.09 -4.11
C VAL A 26 1.61 -2.34 -5.28
N VAL A 27 2.33 -2.27 -6.41
CA VAL A 27 1.82 -1.65 -7.65
C VAL A 27 0.54 -2.35 -8.10
N ARG A 28 0.51 -3.68 -8.09
CA ARG A 28 -0.66 -4.46 -8.51
C ARG A 28 -1.88 -4.27 -7.61
N ARG A 29 -1.68 -3.98 -6.31
CA ARG A 29 -2.79 -3.62 -5.40
C ARG A 29 -3.34 -2.23 -5.67
N ILE A 30 -2.47 -1.26 -5.97
CA ILE A 30 -2.87 0.13 -6.22
C ILE A 30 -3.55 0.25 -7.61
N LEU A 31 -2.92 -0.34 -8.62
CA LEU A 31 -3.29 -0.29 -10.03
C LEU A 31 -3.46 -1.71 -10.58
N PRO A 32 -4.56 -2.41 -10.21
CA PRO A 32 -4.81 -3.77 -10.71
C PRO A 32 -5.10 -3.81 -12.21
N ASP A 33 -5.55 -2.69 -12.78
CA ASP A 33 -5.95 -2.57 -14.20
C ASP A 33 -4.76 -2.26 -15.13
N VAL A 34 -3.62 -1.85 -14.58
CA VAL A 34 -2.45 -1.48 -15.39
C VAL A 34 -1.54 -2.68 -15.57
N ALA A 35 -1.27 -3.03 -16.82
CA ALA A 35 -0.30 -4.06 -17.19
C ALA A 35 1.12 -3.62 -16.81
N TRP A 36 1.55 -3.94 -15.60
CA TRP A 36 2.89 -3.63 -15.10
C TRP A 36 3.95 -4.46 -15.81
N LYS A 37 4.80 -3.76 -16.57
CA LYS A 37 5.80 -4.37 -17.46
C LYS A 37 7.20 -4.45 -16.86
N GLN A 38 7.51 -3.72 -15.78
CA GLN A 38 8.88 -3.66 -15.28
C GLN A 38 8.97 -3.45 -13.76
N ALA A 39 9.55 -4.42 -13.08
CA ALA A 39 9.82 -4.36 -11.64
C ALA A 39 11.06 -3.51 -11.33
N GLY A 40 11.05 -2.80 -10.20
CA GLY A 40 12.22 -2.12 -9.66
C GLY A 40 12.48 -0.68 -10.12
N ILE A 41 11.63 -0.13 -11.00
CA ILE A 41 11.72 1.30 -11.41
C ILE A 41 10.61 2.16 -10.79
N SER A 42 9.58 1.54 -10.22
CA SER A 42 8.42 2.25 -9.73
C SER A 42 8.69 2.89 -8.37
N VAL A 43 8.45 4.20 -8.27
CA VAL A 43 8.72 5.00 -7.07
C VAL A 43 7.41 5.53 -6.52
N LEU A 44 7.06 5.10 -5.32
CA LEU A 44 5.91 5.60 -4.59
C LEU A 44 6.36 6.68 -3.62
N ARG A 45 5.88 7.90 -3.85
CA ARG A 45 5.96 9.01 -2.93
C ARG A 45 4.75 9.00 -2.00
N ILE A 46 5.00 8.94 -0.71
CA ILE A 46 3.98 8.95 0.33
C ILE A 46 4.28 10.04 1.35
N PRO A 47 3.27 10.63 2.00
CA PRO A 47 3.52 11.53 3.11
C PRO A 47 4.04 10.75 4.32
N GLN A 48 4.98 11.33 5.05
CA GLN A 48 5.56 10.72 6.25
C GLN A 48 4.50 10.47 7.34
N THR A 49 3.40 11.23 7.31
CA THR A 49 2.26 11.10 8.21
C THR A 49 1.55 9.75 8.11
N VAL A 50 1.66 9.03 6.99
CA VAL A 50 1.08 7.68 6.84
C VAL A 50 2.06 6.55 7.13
N CYS A 51 3.34 6.89 7.36
CA CYS A 51 4.36 5.91 7.70
C CYS A 51 4.16 5.39 9.13
N SER A 52 4.68 4.20 9.40
CA SER A 52 4.65 3.62 10.73
C SER A 52 5.38 4.52 11.73
N THR A 53 4.75 4.79 12.88
CA THR A 53 5.40 5.47 14.01
C THR A 53 6.27 4.53 14.85
N VAL A 54 6.13 3.22 14.63
CA VAL A 54 6.87 2.17 15.35
C VAL A 54 8.20 1.88 14.67
N ARG A 55 8.22 1.88 13.33
CA ARG A 55 9.42 1.57 12.55
C ARG A 55 10.04 2.84 11.97
N PRO A 56 11.32 3.13 12.27
CA PRO A 56 11.98 4.32 11.76
C PRO A 56 12.14 4.24 10.24
N LEU A 57 11.91 5.37 9.57
CA LEU A 57 12.16 5.52 8.15
C LEU A 57 13.65 5.76 7.94
N VAL A 58 14.33 4.81 7.29
CA VAL A 58 15.75 4.90 6.97
C VAL A 58 15.94 4.67 5.49
N VAL A 59 16.68 5.57 4.83
CA VAL A 59 17.03 5.43 3.42
C VAL A 59 17.82 4.14 3.22
N GLY A 60 17.40 3.32 2.27
CA GLY A 60 17.98 2.00 2.03
C GLY A 60 17.40 0.88 2.88
N GLU A 61 16.51 1.14 3.82
CA GLU A 61 15.78 0.12 4.58
C GLU A 61 14.36 -0.08 4.04
N GLU A 62 13.69 -1.12 4.53
CA GLU A 62 12.30 -1.38 4.19
C GLU A 62 11.36 -0.37 4.88
N VAL A 63 10.44 0.19 4.10
CA VAL A 63 9.46 1.18 4.56
C VAL A 63 8.16 0.49 4.90
N PHE A 64 7.65 0.84 6.07
CA PHE A 64 6.42 0.33 6.62
C PHE A 64 5.39 1.45 6.76
N LEU A 65 4.19 1.21 6.24
CA LEU A 65 3.03 2.06 6.43
C LEU A 65 2.22 1.57 7.62
N GLY A 66 1.76 2.50 8.47
CA GLY A 66 0.84 2.15 9.55
C GLY A 66 -0.57 1.97 8.98
N SER A 67 -1.18 0.80 9.19
CA SER A 67 -2.57 0.56 8.77
C SER A 67 -3.55 1.56 9.40
N ASP A 68 -3.24 2.05 10.61
CA ASP A 68 -4.03 3.04 11.35
C ASP A 68 -4.00 4.44 10.70
N ALA A 69 -2.85 4.81 10.13
CA ALA A 69 -2.68 6.08 9.43
C ALA A 69 -3.19 6.03 7.97
N LEU A 70 -3.32 4.83 7.40
CA LEU A 70 -3.87 4.62 6.07
C LEU A 70 -5.39 4.61 6.08
N ASN A 71 -5.98 5.64 5.46
CA ASN A 71 -7.42 5.80 5.32
C ASN A 71 -7.81 5.93 3.84
N ALA A 72 -9.11 5.88 3.53
CA ALA A 72 -9.63 6.13 2.18
C ALA A 72 -9.26 7.54 1.62
N LYS A 73 -8.91 8.47 2.51
CA LYS A 73 -8.41 9.82 2.18
C LYS A 73 -6.89 9.92 2.12
N SER A 74 -6.16 8.83 2.36
CA SER A 74 -4.71 8.80 2.25
C SER A 74 -4.32 8.62 0.79
N PHE A 75 -3.62 9.61 0.26
CA PHE A 75 -3.14 9.63 -1.12
C PHE A 75 -1.62 9.67 -1.14
N GLY A 76 -1.04 8.98 -2.11
CA GLY A 76 0.37 9.08 -2.47
C GLY A 76 0.48 9.42 -3.95
N GLN A 77 1.71 9.49 -4.44
CA GLN A 77 2.02 9.64 -5.85
C GLN A 77 2.89 8.48 -6.29
N LEU A 78 2.45 7.71 -7.28
CA LEU A 78 3.20 6.59 -7.84
C LEU A 78 3.76 7.01 -9.18
N ASP A 79 5.08 6.99 -9.30
CA ASP A 79 5.78 6.99 -10.57
C ASP A 79 5.95 5.56 -11.04
N PHE A 80 5.13 5.15 -11.99
CA PHE A 80 5.10 3.77 -12.48
C PHE A 80 6.33 3.44 -13.32
N HIS A 81 6.81 4.41 -14.10
CA HIS A 81 7.86 4.23 -15.09
C HIS A 81 9.26 4.61 -14.59
N GLY A 82 9.40 5.14 -13.37
CA GLY A 82 10.70 5.66 -12.91
C GLY A 82 11.16 6.89 -13.69
N THR A 83 10.26 7.49 -14.49
CA THR A 83 10.53 8.64 -15.37
C THR A 83 10.30 9.97 -14.66
N GLY A 84 9.79 9.94 -13.42
CA GLY A 84 9.32 11.11 -12.69
C GLY A 84 7.88 11.51 -13.02
N ASP A 85 7.09 10.61 -13.63
CA ASP A 85 5.68 10.88 -13.92
C ASP A 85 4.81 10.38 -12.76
N PHE A 86 4.59 11.28 -11.81
CA PHE A 86 3.94 10.96 -10.54
C PHE A 86 2.41 11.01 -10.66
N SER A 87 1.78 9.83 -10.75
CA SER A 87 0.33 9.70 -10.76
C SER A 87 -0.25 9.63 -9.33
N ARG A 88 -1.29 10.41 -9.04
CA ARG A 88 -1.96 10.37 -7.73
C ARG A 88 -2.66 9.02 -7.53
N VAL A 89 -2.31 8.33 -6.45
CA VAL A 89 -2.87 7.02 -6.11
C VAL A 89 -3.43 6.98 -4.69
N GLY A 90 -4.51 6.23 -4.49
CA GLY A 90 -5.09 6.03 -3.16
C GLY A 90 -4.34 4.96 -2.39
N LEU A 91 -3.65 5.33 -1.31
CA LEU A 91 -2.94 4.39 -0.44
C LEU A 91 -3.90 3.53 0.39
N GLY A 92 -5.16 3.97 0.53
CA GLY A 92 -6.21 3.14 1.13
C GLY A 92 -6.40 1.78 0.43
N LYS A 93 -5.98 1.63 -0.84
CA LYS A 93 -5.99 0.34 -1.54
C LYS A 93 -4.86 -0.62 -1.11
N LEU A 94 -3.83 -0.11 -0.43
CA LEU A 94 -2.73 -0.92 0.10
C LEU A 94 -3.08 -1.59 1.41
N VAL A 95 -4.00 -0.98 2.17
CA VAL A 95 -4.61 -1.63 3.33
C VAL A 95 -5.16 -2.95 2.80
N PRO A 96 -4.62 -4.10 3.22
CA PRO A 96 -5.28 -5.34 2.91
C PRO A 96 -6.70 -5.14 3.41
N VAL A 97 -7.68 -5.30 2.52
CA VAL A 97 -9.04 -5.51 2.97
C VAL A 97 -8.91 -6.71 3.88
N LEU A 98 -8.79 -6.47 5.19
CA LEU A 98 -9.22 -7.45 6.16
C LEU A 98 -10.68 -7.59 5.76
N ASP A 99 -10.92 -8.64 5.01
CA ASP A 99 -12.24 -9.15 4.78
C ASP A 99 -12.78 -9.49 6.16
N GLU A 100 -13.33 -8.49 6.85
CA GLU A 100 -14.10 -8.68 8.06
C GLU A 100 -15.52 -9.18 7.71
N SER A 101 -15.75 -9.72 6.50
CA SER A 101 -17.05 -10.18 6.04
C SER A 101 -16.89 -11.14 4.85
N GLN A 102 -16.88 -12.44 5.08
CA GLN A 102 -18.12 -13.12 5.46
C GLN A 102 -17.85 -14.41 6.27
N PRO A 103 -18.47 -14.63 7.44
CA PRO A 103 -18.73 -16.01 7.85
C PRO A 103 -19.50 -16.68 6.71
N PRO A 104 -19.19 -17.94 6.33
CA PRO A 104 -19.95 -18.62 5.29
C PRO A 104 -21.43 -18.53 5.66
N PRO A 105 -22.34 -18.26 4.70
CA PRO A 105 -23.77 -18.24 5.01
C PRO A 105 -24.09 -19.55 5.73
N PRO A 106 -24.81 -19.54 6.87
CA PRO A 106 -25.16 -20.78 7.54
C PRO A 106 -25.85 -21.65 6.51
N SER A 107 -25.21 -22.77 6.16
CA SER A 107 -25.75 -23.75 5.23
C SER A 107 -27.09 -24.18 5.83
N ARG A 108 -28.16 -23.59 5.33
CA ARG A 108 -29.52 -23.82 5.78
C ARG A 108 -29.83 -25.26 5.39
N LYS A 109 -29.50 -26.19 6.28
CA LYS A 109 -29.81 -27.60 6.15
C LYS A 109 -31.33 -27.67 6.20
N ASN A 110 -31.88 -27.69 5.00
CA ASN A 110 -33.28 -27.75 4.67
C ASN A 110 -33.86 -28.95 5.43
N SER A 111 -34.50 -28.67 6.56
CA SER A 111 -35.37 -29.61 7.26
C SER A 111 -36.56 -29.85 6.35
N TRP A 112 -36.49 -30.93 5.55
CA TRP A 112 -37.64 -31.53 4.91
C TRP A 112 -38.01 -32.78 5.69
N ARG A 113 -39.21 -32.70 6.27
CA ARG A 113 -40.21 -33.73 6.57
C ARG A 113 -39.74 -35.13 6.94
#